data_AF-A0A838CZF3-F1
#
_entry.id   AF-A0A838CZF3-F1
#
_cell.length_a   1.000
_cell.length_b   1.000
_cell.length_c   1.000
_cell.angle_alpha   90.00
_cell.angle_beta   90.00
_cell.angle_gamma   90.00
#
_symmetry.space_group_name_H-M   'P 1'
#
loop_
_entity.id
_entity.type
_entity.pdbx_description
1 polymer ?
#
loop_
_entity_poly.entity_id
_entity_poly.type
_entity_poly.pdbx_seq_one_letter_code
_entity_poly.pdbx_strand_id
1 'polypeptide(L)'
;TVHIGASGLVFGYATYLIARGIFSRNLVHLALGGVIVLVFGTVLLGGLIPENGVSWQAHLFGALGGILAARLLTPDRTRAAGAMTSSRAR
;
A
#
# COMPACT_ATOMS: atom_id res chain seq x y z
N THR A 1 15.09 21.83 -4.44
CA THR A 1 14.14 21.31 -5.45
C THR A 1 12.73 21.40 -4.89
N VAL A 2 11.80 22.00 -5.63
CA VAL A 2 10.38 22.01 -5.27
C VAL A 2 9.84 20.60 -5.53
N HIS A 3 9.48 19.88 -4.47
CA HIS A 3 8.92 18.52 -4.54
C HIS A 3 7.40 18.59 -4.74
N ILE A 4 6.94 19.12 -5.87
CA ILE A 4 5.52 19.03 -6.26
C ILE A 4 5.44 18.06 -7.43
N GLY A 5 5.33 16.78 -7.10
CA GLY A 5 5.08 15.72 -8.07
C GLY A 5 4.06 14.76 -7.48
N ALA A 6 2.99 14.50 -8.24
CA ALA A 6 2.00 13.48 -7.91
C ALA A 6 2.61 12.07 -7.79
N SER A 7 3.85 11.87 -8.25
CA SER A 7 4.54 10.59 -8.24
C SER A 7 4.72 10.00 -6.84
N GLY A 8 4.93 10.81 -5.79
CA GLY A 8 4.95 10.30 -4.41
C GLY A 8 3.61 9.67 -4.00
N LEU A 9 2.49 10.28 -4.41
CA LEU A 9 1.15 9.73 -4.18
C LEU A 9 0.92 8.46 -4.99
N VAL A 10 1.41 8.40 -6.23
CA VAL A 10 1.35 7.18 -7.07
C VAL A 10 2.11 6.04 -6.40
N PHE A 11 3.32 6.29 -5.91
CA PHE A 11 4.11 5.29 -5.20
C PHE A 11 3.39 4.80 -3.94
N GLY A 12 2.82 5.72 -3.14
CA GLY A 12 2.06 5.34 -1.96
C GLY A 12 0.78 4.56 -2.27
N TYR A 13 0.03 4.94 -3.31
CA TYR A 13 -1.17 4.22 -3.67
C TYR A 13 -0.86 2.84 -4.27
N ALA A 14 0.17 2.74 -5.11
CA ALA A 14 0.60 1.48 -5.70
C ALA A 14 1.06 0.49 -4.62
N THR A 15 1.93 0.90 -3.70
CA THR A 15 2.39 0.01 -2.63
C THR A 15 1.28 -0.30 -1.63
N TYR A 16 0.33 0.61 -1.39
CA TYR A 16 -0.88 0.34 -0.61
C TYR A 16 -1.69 -0.81 -1.23
N LEU A 17 -2.00 -0.75 -2.53
CA LEU A 17 -2.80 -1.80 -3.19
C LEU A 17 -2.09 -3.15 -3.19
N ILE A 18 -0.79 -3.17 -3.46
CA ILE A 18 0.04 -4.38 -3.40
C ILE A 18 0.01 -4.97 -1.98
N ALA A 19 0.34 -4.17 -0.97
CA ALA A 19 0.41 -4.61 0.41
C ALA A 19 -0.98 -5.00 0.97
N ARG A 20 -2.05 -4.32 0.54
CA ARG A 20 -3.43 -4.65 0.93
C ARG A 20 -3.85 -6.03 0.42
N GLY A 21 -3.40 -6.43 -0.77
CA GLY A 21 -3.58 -7.80 -1.27
C GLY A 21 -3.02 -8.84 -0.29
N ILE A 22 -1.82 -8.58 0.22
CA ILE A 22 -1.12 -9.44 1.18
C ILE A 22 -1.81 -9.44 2.54
N PHE A 23 -2.12 -8.26 3.10
CA PHE A 23 -2.67 -8.16 4.47
C PHE A 23 -4.14 -8.59 4.55
N SER A 24 -4.97 -8.27 3.56
CA SER A 24 -6.41 -8.57 3.61
C SER A 24 -6.76 -10.05 3.38
N ARG A 25 -5.78 -10.87 2.92
CA ARG A 25 -5.97 -12.28 2.53
C ARG A 25 -7.18 -12.46 1.59
N ASN A 26 -7.42 -11.49 0.73
CA ASN A 26 -8.50 -11.51 -0.27
C ASN A 26 -7.88 -11.73 -1.65
N LEU A 27 -8.32 -12.78 -2.35
CA LEU A 27 -7.77 -13.17 -3.66
C LEU A 27 -7.92 -12.07 -4.72
N VAL A 28 -9.00 -11.28 -4.69
CA VAL A 28 -9.21 -10.16 -5.63
C VAL A 28 -8.16 -9.07 -5.40
N HIS A 29 -7.93 -8.69 -4.14
CA HIS A 29 -6.91 -7.70 -3.81
C HIS A 29 -5.49 -8.22 -4.11
N LEU A 30 -5.24 -9.51 -3.90
CA LEU A 30 -3.96 -10.14 -4.22
C LEU A 30 -3.71 -10.16 -5.73
N ALA A 31 -4.73 -10.50 -6.54
CA ALA A 31 -4.62 -10.48 -7.99
C ALA A 31 -4.38 -9.05 -8.50
N LEU A 32 -5.11 -8.06 -7.97
CA LEU A 32 -4.91 -6.65 -8.30
C LEU A 32 -3.49 -6.19 -7.97
N GLY A 33 -3.00 -6.50 -6.75
CA GLY A 33 -1.62 -6.22 -6.36
C GLY A 33 -0.61 -6.90 -7.28
N GLY A 34 -0.87 -8.15 -7.67
CA GLY A 34 -0.06 -8.89 -8.64
C GLY A 34 0.02 -8.20 -10.00
N VAL A 35 -1.11 -7.74 -10.55
CA VAL A 35 -1.13 -6.98 -11.82
C VAL A 35 -0.29 -5.71 -11.72
N ILE A 36 -0.39 -4.97 -10.60
CA ILE A 36 0.42 -3.77 -10.40
C ILE A 36 1.91 -4.11 -10.36
N VAL A 37 2.32 -5.18 -9.66
CA VAL A 37 3.71 -5.63 -9.63
C VAL A 37 4.19 -6.03 -11.02
N LEU A 38 3.38 -6.76 -11.79
CA LEU A 38 3.75 -7.21 -13.13
C LEU A 38 3.93 -6.04 -14.11
N VAL A 39 3.05 -5.05 -14.07
CA VAL A 39 3.06 -3.93 -15.03
C VAL A 39 4.01 -2.81 -14.60
N PHE A 40 4.09 -2.52 -13.30
CA PHE A 40 4.79 -1.36 -12.76
C PHE A 40 5.96 -1.69 -11.84
N GLY A 41 6.23 -2.97 -11.55
CA GLY A 41 7.24 -3.36 -10.55
C GLY A 41 8.64 -2.81 -10.84
N THR A 42 9.08 -2.82 -12.10
CA THR A 42 10.38 -2.25 -12.49
C THR A 42 10.43 -0.74 -12.34
N VAL A 43 9.34 -0.04 -12.66
CA VAL A 43 9.21 1.42 -12.47
C VAL A 43 9.24 1.78 -10.99
N LEU A 44 8.53 1.01 -10.15
CA LEU A 44 8.53 1.20 -8.71
C LEU A 44 9.92 0.95 -8.12
N LEU A 45 10.63 -0.10 -8.54
CA LEU A 45 11.99 -0.36 -8.06
C LEU A 45 13.00 0.68 -8.56
N GLY A 46 12.94 1.03 -9.85
CA GLY A 46 13.83 2.02 -10.46
C GLY A 46 13.65 3.41 -9.86
N GLY A 47 12.41 3.82 -9.57
CA GLY A 47 12.13 5.13 -8.97
C GLY A 47 12.61 5.29 -7.52
N LEU A 48 13.12 4.23 -6.87
CA LEU A 48 13.76 4.31 -5.57
C LEU A 48 15.28 4.55 -5.65
N ILE A 49 15.87 4.43 -6.84
CA ILE A 49 17.30 4.66 -7.04
C ILE A 49 17.58 6.17 -6.97
N PRO A 50 18.53 6.63 -6.15
CA PRO A 50 18.89 8.04 -6.11
C PRO A 50 19.44 8.54 -7.44
N GLU A 51 18.71 9.46 -8.08
CA GLU A 51 19.06 10.04 -9.37
C GLU A 51 18.71 11.53 -9.41
N ASN A 52 19.56 12.33 -10.07
CA ASN A 52 19.32 13.76 -10.24
C ASN A 52 18.06 14.00 -11.09
N GLY A 53 17.18 14.89 -10.61
CA GLY A 53 15.90 15.16 -11.29
C GLY A 53 14.77 14.20 -10.91
N VAL A 54 15.05 13.12 -10.17
CA VAL A 54 14.04 12.20 -9.65
C VAL A 54 13.81 12.47 -8.16
N SER A 55 12.56 12.61 -7.74
CA SER A 55 12.20 12.75 -6.33
C SER A 55 12.17 11.40 -5.60
N TRP A 56 13.30 10.67 -5.61
CA TRP A 56 13.41 9.33 -5.03
C TRP A 56 13.04 9.28 -3.53
N GLN A 57 13.29 10.36 -2.78
CA GLN A 57 12.87 10.48 -1.37
C GLN A 57 11.35 10.47 -1.26
N ALA A 58 10.65 11.24 -2.11
CA ALA A 58 9.19 11.27 -2.13
C ALA A 58 8.61 9.91 -2.53
N HIS A 59 9.25 9.20 -3.47
CA HIS A 59 8.88 7.83 -3.83
C HIS A 59 9.06 6.86 -2.67
N LEU A 60 10.20 6.91 -1.98
CA LEU A 60 10.50 6.07 -0.82
C LEU A 60 9.50 6.28 0.31
N PHE A 61 9.29 7.53 0.74
CA PHE A 61 8.37 7.83 1.83
C PHE A 61 6.90 7.60 1.43
N GLY A 62 6.54 7.85 0.16
CA GLY A 62 5.25 7.46 -0.39
C GLY A 62 5.04 5.95 -0.30
N ALA A 63 6.00 5.16 -0.81
CA ALA A 63 5.97 3.71 -0.77
C ALA A 63 5.82 3.15 0.66
N LEU A 64 6.61 3.66 1.61
CA LEU A 64 6.53 3.28 3.02
C LEU A 64 5.17 3.65 3.64
N GLY A 65 4.67 4.85 3.35
CA GLY A 65 3.36 5.31 3.80
C GLY A 65 2.22 4.42 3.29
N GLY A 66 2.28 4.00 2.03
CA GLY A 66 1.31 3.06 1.43
C GLY A 66 1.29 1.70 2.11
N ILE A 67 2.47 1.12 2.36
CA ILE A 67 2.60 -0.17 3.07
C ILE A 67 2.04 -0.05 4.49
N LEU A 68 2.39 1.03 5.20
CA LEU A 68 1.91 1.27 6.55
C LEU A 68 0.38 1.45 6.58
N ALA A 69 -0.17 2.23 5.65
CA ALA A 69 -1.61 2.41 5.52
C ALA A 69 -2.33 1.08 5.26
N ALA A 70 -1.78 0.22 4.40
CA ALA A 70 -2.35 -1.10 4.14
C ALA A 70 -2.36 -1.97 5.41
N ARG A 71 -1.31 -1.89 6.23
CA ARG A 71 -1.22 -2.60 7.51
C ARG A 71 -2.26 -2.10 8.51
N LEU A 72 -2.39 -0.79 8.66
CA LEU A 72 -3.27 -0.16 9.66
C LEU A 72 -4.75 -0.23 9.29
N LEU A 73 -5.08 -0.18 7.99
CA LEU A 73 -6.46 -0.17 7.50
C LEU A 73 -7.01 -1.57 7.20
N THR A 74 -6.23 -2.63 7.41
CA THR A 74 -6.72 -4.00 7.27
C THR A 74 -7.41 -4.42 8.58
N PRO A 75 -8.74 -4.66 8.60
CA PRO A 75 -9.44 -5.05 9.81
C PRO A 75 -9.06 -6.46 10.26
N ASP A 76 -8.79 -6.65 11.55
CA ASP A 76 -8.68 -7.98 12.15
C ASP A 76 -10.06 -8.63 12.18
N ARG A 77 -10.28 -9.63 11.33
CA ARG A 77 -11.53 -10.44 11.34
C ARG A 77 -11.83 -11.03 12.72
N THR A 78 -10.80 -11.33 13.51
CA THR A 78 -10.92 -11.82 14.90
C THR A 78 -11.50 -10.76 15.84
N ARG A 79 -11.15 -9.47 15.67
CA ARG A 79 -11.70 -8.37 16.46
C ARG A 79 -13.16 -8.07 16.10
N ALA A 80 -13.51 -8.18 14.82
CA ALA A 80 -14.88 -8.00 14.34
C ALA A 80 -15.84 -9.08 14.90
N ALA A 81 -15.39 -10.33 14.96
CA ALA A 81 -16.18 -11.43 15.52
C ALA A 81 -16.42 -11.27 17.04
N GLY A 82 -15.42 -10.82 17.80
CA GLY A 82 -15.55 -10.58 19.24
C GLY A 82 -16.51 -9.44 19.60
N ALA A 83 -16.55 -8.38 18.81
CA ALA A 83 -17.45 -7.24 19.01
C ALA A 83 -18.93 -7.58 18.71
N MET A 84 -19.19 -8.45 17.73
CA MET A 84 -20.56 -8.93 17.45
C MET A 84 -21.10 -9.82 18.57
N THR A 85 -20.25 -10.65 19.19
CA THR A 85 -20.65 -11.51 20.30
C THR A 85 -20.98 -10.71 21.57
N SER A 86 -20.22 -9.64 21.86
CA SER A 86 -20.48 -8.81 23.05
C SER A 86 -21.73 -7.94 22.94
N SER A 87 -22.14 -7.58 21.72
CA SER A 87 -23.37 -6.84 21.45
C SER A 87 -24.64 -7.70 21.53
N ARG A 88 -24.52 -9.03 21.42
CA ARG A 88 -25.67 -9.96 21.44
C ARG A 88 -25.99 -10.50 22.83
N ALA A 89 -25.09 -10.27 23.78
CA ALA A 89 -25.19 -10.67 25.19
C ALA A 89 -25.69 -9.55 26.12
N ARG A 90 -25.99 -8.37 25.56
CA ARG A 90 -26.70 -7.27 26.23
C ARG A 90 -28.10 -7.18 25.67
#